data_AF-G9YSH5-F1
#
_entry.id   AF-G9YSH5-F1
#
_cell.length_a   1.000
_cell.length_b   1.000
_cell.length_c   1.000
_cell.angle_alpha   90.00
_cell.angle_beta   90.00
_cell.angle_gamma   90.00
#
_symmetry.space_group_name_H-M   'P 1'
#
loop_
_entity.id
_entity.type
_entity.pdbx_description
1 polymer ?
#
loop_
_entity_poly.entity_id
_entity_poly.type
_entity_poly.pdbx_seq_one_letter_code
_entity_poly.pdbx_strand_id
1 'polypeptide(L)'
;MAVAPGGVSRCTNPEAFSGGLDAEGDESLRERVLETFRRMPNGANAAFYQQEALSFPEVAAATVVARPRGVGTVDVFLATAAGLPDSGLLEQVAAHLEERREIAVDVQVKAPEVRTVDVSVQVAARPGADFNTVRQAVESAVRGWFDGRLLGQSVLRAQLGALIFGVEGVENYALTAPAADVAAAVDELPQLGTLTVAALEGTA
;
A
#
# COMPACT_ATOMS: atom_id res chain seq x y z
N MET A 1 -2.37 8.34 43.60
CA MET A 1 -2.57 6.88 43.48
C MET A 1 -4.04 6.57 43.67
N ALA A 2 -4.66 5.80 42.79
CA ALA A 2 -6.03 5.34 43.01
C ALA A 2 -6.03 4.27 44.11
N VAL A 3 -6.94 4.40 45.09
CA VAL A 3 -7.16 3.39 46.12
C VAL A 3 -8.20 2.41 45.58
N ALA A 4 -7.90 1.11 45.65
CA ALA A 4 -8.82 0.08 45.20
C ALA A 4 -10.13 0.12 46.04
N PRO A 5 -11.31 -0.09 45.43
CA PRO A 5 -12.56 -0.23 46.17
C PRO A 5 -12.48 -1.37 47.20
N GLY A 6 -13.11 -1.16 48.36
CA GLY A 6 -13.18 -2.20 49.40
C GLY A 6 -13.81 -3.49 48.86
N GLY A 7 -13.18 -4.63 49.12
CA GLY A 7 -13.65 -5.96 48.68
C GLY A 7 -13.00 -6.50 47.40
N VAL A 8 -12.19 -5.70 46.69
CA VAL A 8 -11.44 -6.16 45.52
C VAL A 8 -10.01 -6.54 45.91
N SER A 9 -9.69 -7.83 45.86
CA SER A 9 -8.35 -8.35 46.20
C SER A 9 -7.41 -8.46 45.00
N ARG A 10 -7.95 -8.55 43.78
CA ARG A 10 -7.16 -8.60 42.54
C ARG A 10 -8.01 -8.11 41.35
N CYS A 11 -7.38 -7.33 40.47
CA CYS A 11 -7.88 -7.03 39.13
C CYS A 11 -6.78 -7.42 38.14
N THR A 12 -7.11 -8.25 37.15
CA THR A 12 -6.19 -8.68 36.09
C THR A 12 -6.90 -8.54 34.76
N ASN A 13 -6.20 -8.05 33.75
CA ASN A 13 -6.68 -8.18 32.38
C ASN A 13 -6.19 -9.54 31.84
N PRO A 14 -7.09 -10.51 31.54
CA PRO A 14 -6.68 -11.81 31.00
C PRO A 14 -6.06 -11.71 29.60
N GLU A 15 -6.35 -10.63 28.88
CA GLU A 15 -5.81 -10.35 27.55
C GLU A 15 -5.03 -9.03 27.57
N ALA A 16 -4.12 -8.84 26.62
CA ALA A 16 -3.42 -7.57 26.47
C ALA A 16 -4.40 -6.49 25.96
N PHE A 17 -4.23 -5.24 26.41
CA PHE A 17 -4.94 -4.12 25.80
C PHE A 17 -4.45 -3.92 24.36
N SER A 18 -5.37 -3.68 23.45
CA SER A 18 -5.13 -3.35 22.04
C SER A 18 -5.83 -2.03 21.67
N GLY A 19 -5.47 -1.45 20.53
CA GLY A 19 -6.11 -0.22 20.01
C GLY A 19 -5.55 1.10 20.54
N GLY A 20 -4.51 1.08 21.37
CA GLY A 20 -3.72 2.28 21.67
C GLY A 20 -2.84 2.65 20.48
N LEU A 21 -2.77 3.94 20.17
CA LEU A 21 -1.83 4.52 19.20
C LEU A 21 -0.83 5.39 19.96
N ASP A 22 0.40 5.45 19.45
CA ASP A 22 1.39 6.39 19.96
C ASP A 22 0.93 7.83 19.74
N ALA A 23 1.47 8.75 20.55
CA ALA A 23 1.20 10.17 20.37
C ALA A 23 1.61 10.64 18.96
N GLU A 24 0.72 11.34 18.27
CA GLU A 24 1.01 11.93 16.96
C GLU A 24 2.18 12.93 17.09
N GLY A 25 3.21 12.76 16.25
CA GLY A 25 4.35 13.67 16.20
C GLY A 25 4.06 14.94 15.41
N ASP A 26 4.84 16.00 15.65
CA ASP A 26 4.64 17.32 15.05
C ASP A 26 4.62 17.30 13.51
N GLU A 27 5.49 16.51 12.86
CA GLU A 27 5.55 16.45 11.40
C GLU A 27 4.33 15.73 10.81
N SER A 28 3.89 14.62 11.42
CA SER A 28 2.67 13.92 11.03
C SER A 28 1.44 14.80 11.20
N LEU A 29 1.36 15.54 12.31
CA LEU A 29 0.31 16.54 12.54
C LEU A 29 0.33 17.63 11.46
N ARG A 30 1.52 18.16 11.11
CA ARG A 30 1.68 19.19 10.08
C ARG A 30 1.20 18.70 8.72
N GLU A 31 1.58 17.50 8.32
CA GLU A 31 1.14 16.87 7.07
C GLU A 31 -0.39 16.72 7.03
N ARG A 32 -1.00 16.18 8.09
CA ARG A 32 -2.45 16.00 8.22
C ARG A 32 -3.21 17.32 8.13
N VAL A 33 -2.72 18.37 8.79
CA VAL A 33 -3.34 19.71 8.72
C VAL A 33 -3.24 20.29 7.31
N LEU A 34 -2.08 20.21 6.66
CA LEU A 34 -1.90 20.72 5.30
C LEU A 34 -2.76 19.98 4.27
N GLU A 35 -2.94 18.66 4.45
CA GLU A 35 -3.78 17.84 3.58
C GLU A 35 -5.23 18.33 3.58
N THR A 36 -5.76 18.71 4.74
CA THR A 36 -7.11 19.26 4.90
C THR A 36 -7.36 20.51 4.03
N PHE A 37 -6.31 21.30 3.75
CA PHE A 37 -6.41 22.48 2.88
C PHE A 37 -6.12 22.18 1.40
N ARG A 38 -5.19 21.26 1.11
CA ARG A 38 -4.76 20.95 -0.28
C ARG A 38 -5.79 20.11 -1.03
N ARG A 39 -6.49 19.22 -0.34
CA ARG A 39 -7.45 18.27 -0.92
C ARG A 39 -8.75 18.27 -0.12
N MET A 40 -9.36 19.44 0.04
CA MET A 40 -10.60 19.58 0.81
C MET A 40 -11.70 18.69 0.20
N PRO A 41 -12.19 17.67 0.93
CA PRO A 41 -13.32 16.87 0.50
C PRO A 41 -14.57 17.75 0.58
N ASN A 42 -15.29 17.90 -0.53
CA ASN A 42 -16.49 18.75 -0.60
C ASN A 42 -17.77 17.97 -0.94
N GLY A 43 -17.75 16.65 -0.77
CA GLY A 43 -18.89 15.76 -1.10
C GLY A 43 -19.08 15.46 -2.59
N ALA A 44 -18.35 16.15 -3.48
CA ALA A 44 -18.57 16.11 -4.93
C ALA A 44 -17.28 15.94 -5.76
N ASN A 45 -16.12 15.80 -5.13
CA ASN A 45 -14.83 15.70 -5.80
C ASN A 45 -14.15 14.34 -5.58
N ALA A 46 -13.14 14.02 -6.40
CA ALA A 46 -12.41 12.76 -6.30
C ALA A 46 -11.75 12.55 -4.92
N ALA A 47 -11.29 13.63 -4.27
CA ALA A 47 -10.68 13.57 -2.94
C ALA A 47 -11.67 13.08 -1.88
N PHE A 48 -12.93 13.50 -1.94
CA PHE A 48 -13.99 13.02 -1.07
C PHE A 48 -14.18 11.50 -1.17
N TYR A 49 -14.40 10.97 -2.37
CA TYR A 49 -14.58 9.53 -2.56
C TYR A 49 -13.34 8.73 -2.14
N GLN A 50 -12.15 9.24 -2.43
CA GLN A 50 -10.89 8.61 -2.03
C GLN A 50 -10.76 8.55 -0.50
N GLN A 51 -11.05 9.65 0.19
CA GLN A 51 -10.96 9.73 1.65
C GLN A 51 -12.00 8.85 2.34
N GLU A 52 -13.24 8.83 1.85
CA GLU A 52 -14.29 7.97 2.39
C GLU A 52 -13.92 6.48 2.22
N ALA A 53 -13.34 6.09 1.08
CA ALA A 53 -12.84 4.72 0.89
C ALA A 53 -11.68 4.38 1.83
N LEU A 54 -10.73 5.32 2.03
CA LEU A 54 -9.59 5.15 2.93
C LEU A 54 -9.96 5.19 4.42
N SER A 55 -11.21 5.54 4.77
CA SER A 55 -11.66 5.50 6.16
C SER A 55 -11.85 4.08 6.70
N PHE A 56 -11.89 3.08 5.80
CA PHE A 56 -11.94 1.66 6.13
C PHE A 56 -10.53 1.14 6.43
N PRO A 57 -10.26 0.61 7.64
CA PRO A 57 -8.92 0.14 8.03
C PRO A 57 -8.29 -0.90 7.10
N GLU A 58 -9.12 -1.69 6.43
CA GLU A 58 -8.72 -2.74 5.49
C GLU A 58 -8.22 -2.19 4.15
N VAL A 59 -8.60 -0.95 3.80
CA VAL A 59 -8.23 -0.30 2.53
C VAL A 59 -6.87 0.36 2.69
N ALA A 60 -5.86 -0.18 2.01
CA ALA A 60 -4.50 0.36 2.02
C ALA A 60 -4.28 1.46 0.98
N ALA A 61 -5.01 1.40 -0.15
CA ALA A 61 -5.01 2.43 -1.16
C ALA A 61 -6.36 2.48 -1.88
N ALA A 62 -6.72 3.68 -2.33
CA ALA A 62 -7.86 3.92 -3.19
C ALA A 62 -7.51 4.92 -4.28
N THR A 63 -8.05 4.73 -5.48
CA THR A 63 -7.97 5.66 -6.61
C THR A 63 -9.36 5.96 -7.13
N VAL A 64 -9.55 7.15 -7.68
CA VAL A 64 -10.87 7.63 -8.12
C VAL A 64 -10.78 8.14 -9.54
N VAL A 65 -11.65 7.61 -10.40
CA VAL A 65 -11.78 8.01 -11.80
C VAL A 65 -13.07 8.78 -11.97
N ALA A 66 -12.96 10.03 -12.42
CA ALA A 66 -14.10 10.90 -12.66
C ALA A 66 -14.66 10.69 -14.08
N ARG A 67 -15.97 10.52 -14.18
CA ARG A 67 -16.75 10.38 -15.43
C ARG A 67 -16.34 9.22 -16.35
N PRO A 68 -15.98 8.02 -15.83
CA PRO A 68 -15.56 6.90 -16.68
C PRO A 68 -16.69 6.39 -17.60
N ARG A 69 -17.94 6.59 -17.18
CA ARG A 69 -19.15 6.13 -17.86
C ARG A 69 -20.03 7.30 -18.34
N GLY A 70 -19.50 8.53 -18.34
CA GLY A 70 -20.21 9.76 -18.70
C GLY A 70 -20.39 10.72 -17.53
N VAL A 71 -21.09 11.84 -17.78
CA VAL A 71 -21.38 12.87 -16.75
C VAL A 71 -22.19 12.25 -15.61
N GLY A 72 -21.83 12.60 -14.37
CA GLY A 72 -22.49 12.05 -13.18
C GLY A 72 -22.05 10.63 -12.83
N THR A 73 -20.90 10.15 -13.31
CA THR A 73 -20.37 8.83 -12.94
C THR A 73 -19.01 8.94 -12.25
N VAL A 74 -18.77 8.09 -11.26
CA VAL A 74 -17.51 7.99 -10.52
C VAL A 74 -17.21 6.52 -10.32
N ASP A 75 -15.97 6.10 -10.61
CA ASP A 75 -15.48 4.77 -10.24
C ASP A 75 -14.39 4.91 -9.19
N VAL A 76 -14.49 4.10 -8.14
CA VAL A 76 -13.53 4.03 -7.04
C VAL A 76 -12.91 2.64 -7.07
N PHE A 77 -11.59 2.58 -7.22
CA PHE A 77 -10.82 1.34 -7.15
C PHE A 77 -10.11 1.29 -5.81
N LEU A 78 -10.06 0.11 -5.19
CA LEU A 78 -9.45 -0.04 -3.88
C LEU A 78 -8.62 -1.32 -3.78
N ALA A 79 -7.57 -1.25 -2.98
CA ALA A 79 -6.65 -2.34 -2.72
C ALA A 79 -6.41 -2.45 -1.21
N THR A 80 -6.22 -3.68 -0.74
CA THR A 80 -5.84 -3.98 0.65
C THR A 80 -4.33 -4.11 0.74
N ALA A 81 -3.75 -4.14 1.95
CA ALA A 81 -2.31 -4.37 2.09
C ALA A 81 -1.86 -5.71 1.45
N ALA A 82 -2.75 -6.71 1.40
CA ALA A 82 -2.48 -8.01 0.78
C ALA A 82 -2.69 -8.02 -0.74
N GLY A 83 -3.15 -6.93 -1.35
CA GLY A 83 -3.42 -6.81 -2.78
C GLY A 83 -4.91 -6.60 -3.08
N LEU A 84 -5.53 -7.55 -3.77
CA LEU A 84 -6.94 -7.42 -4.17
C LEU A 84 -7.88 -7.45 -2.95
N PRO A 85 -8.95 -6.63 -2.96
CA PRO A 85 -10.01 -6.71 -1.97
C PRO A 85 -10.94 -7.89 -2.23
N ASP A 86 -11.56 -8.41 -1.17
CA ASP A 86 -12.68 -9.33 -1.32
C ASP A 86 -13.99 -8.60 -1.67
N SER A 87 -14.99 -9.37 -2.13
CA SER A 87 -16.29 -8.80 -2.53
C SER A 87 -17.06 -8.19 -1.37
N GLY A 88 -16.88 -8.69 -0.15
CA GLY A 88 -17.55 -8.16 1.04
C GLY A 88 -17.06 -6.75 1.38
N LEU A 89 -15.76 -6.49 1.27
CA LEU A 89 -15.20 -5.16 1.44
C LEU A 89 -15.70 -4.19 0.35
N LEU A 90 -15.73 -4.64 -0.92
CA LEU A 90 -16.24 -3.84 -2.03
C LEU A 90 -17.70 -3.43 -1.81
N GLU A 91 -18.56 -4.36 -1.37
CA GLU A 91 -19.97 -4.09 -1.07
C GLU A 91 -20.15 -3.13 0.10
N GLN A 92 -19.35 -3.28 1.17
CA GLN A 92 -19.39 -2.38 2.34
C GLN A 92 -19.02 -0.95 1.95
N VAL A 93 -17.92 -0.76 1.21
CA VAL A 93 -17.49 0.56 0.76
C VAL A 93 -18.50 1.13 -0.24
N ALA A 94 -19.06 0.31 -1.13
CA ALA A 94 -20.10 0.74 -2.07
C ALA A 94 -21.35 1.27 -1.35
N ALA A 95 -21.85 0.55 -0.35
CA ALA A 95 -22.99 0.99 0.44
C ALA A 95 -22.70 2.30 1.19
N HIS A 96 -21.52 2.42 1.79
CA HIS A 96 -21.10 3.62 2.50
C HIS A 96 -21.02 4.86 1.60
N LEU A 97 -20.48 4.70 0.38
CA LEU A 97 -20.41 5.77 -0.61
C LEU A 97 -21.78 6.09 -1.22
N GLU A 98 -22.65 5.10 -1.41
CA GLU A 98 -24.00 5.31 -1.93
C GLU A 98 -24.85 6.19 -1.00
N GLU A 99 -24.68 6.06 0.32
CA GLU A 99 -25.36 6.93 1.30
C GLU A 99 -24.87 8.39 1.27
N ARG A 100 -23.64 8.62 0.81
CA ARG A 100 -22.92 9.89 0.97
C ARG A 100 -22.64 10.63 -0.33
N ARG A 101 -22.81 9.95 -1.48
CA ARG A 101 -22.61 10.54 -2.80
C ARG A 101 -23.57 11.70 -3.03
N GLU A 102 -23.18 12.58 -3.94
CA GLU A 102 -24.09 13.60 -4.45
C GLU A 102 -25.28 12.96 -5.20
N ILE A 103 -26.46 13.60 -5.10
CA ILE A 103 -27.77 13.07 -5.52
C ILE A 103 -27.76 12.50 -6.94
N ALA A 104 -27.10 13.19 -7.88
CA ALA A 104 -27.08 12.85 -9.30
C ALA A 104 -25.82 12.10 -9.76
N VAL A 105 -25.03 11.55 -8.82
CA VAL A 105 -23.83 10.78 -9.12
C VAL A 105 -24.11 9.28 -9.01
N ASP A 106 -23.73 8.51 -10.00
CA ASP A 106 -23.63 7.05 -9.97
C ASP A 106 -22.19 6.66 -9.57
N VAL A 107 -22.02 6.19 -8.35
CA VAL A 107 -20.72 5.73 -7.82
C VAL A 107 -20.63 4.20 -7.93
N GLN A 108 -19.53 3.70 -8.49
CA GLN A 108 -19.21 2.28 -8.49
C GLN A 108 -17.90 2.03 -7.77
N VAL A 109 -17.88 0.99 -6.95
CA VAL A 109 -16.69 0.52 -6.25
C VAL A 109 -16.23 -0.79 -6.87
N LYS A 110 -14.95 -0.87 -7.26
CA LYS A 110 -14.42 -1.95 -8.09
C LYS A 110 -13.08 -2.46 -7.54
N ALA A 111 -12.82 -3.74 -7.79
CA ALA A 111 -11.47 -4.28 -7.69
C ALA A 111 -10.61 -3.73 -8.85
N PRO A 112 -9.32 -3.47 -8.62
CA PRO A 112 -8.41 -3.06 -9.68
C PRO A 112 -8.05 -4.23 -10.59
N GLU A 113 -7.61 -3.92 -11.80
CA GLU A 113 -7.02 -4.91 -12.71
C GLU A 113 -5.60 -5.25 -12.25
N VAL A 114 -5.27 -6.55 -12.22
CA VAL A 114 -3.92 -6.97 -11.81
C VAL A 114 -2.95 -6.81 -12.97
N ARG A 115 -1.89 -6.04 -12.75
CA ARG A 115 -0.76 -5.93 -13.67
C ARG A 115 0.42 -6.72 -13.14
N THR A 116 0.65 -7.91 -13.69
CA THR A 116 1.76 -8.76 -13.27
C THR A 116 3.11 -8.16 -13.71
N VAL A 117 4.05 -8.07 -12.77
CA VAL A 117 5.41 -7.59 -12.99
C VAL A 117 6.40 -8.66 -12.57
N ASP A 118 7.10 -9.23 -13.54
CA ASP A 118 8.20 -10.16 -13.29
C ASP A 118 9.48 -9.38 -12.94
N VAL A 119 10.17 -9.80 -11.88
CA VAL A 119 11.41 -9.20 -11.42
C VAL A 119 12.53 -10.24 -11.48
N SER A 120 13.59 -9.90 -12.20
CA SER A 120 14.80 -10.69 -12.26
C SER A 120 15.99 -9.79 -11.97
N VAL A 121 16.76 -10.16 -10.95
CA VAL A 121 17.93 -9.40 -10.50
C VAL A 121 19.10 -10.33 -10.21
N GLN A 122 20.28 -9.87 -10.58
CA GLN A 122 21.55 -10.45 -10.16
C GLN A 122 22.15 -9.57 -9.07
N VAL A 123 22.62 -10.17 -7.97
CA VAL A 123 23.10 -9.45 -6.79
C VAL A 123 24.54 -9.85 -6.46
N ALA A 124 25.40 -8.87 -6.22
CA ALA A 124 26.71 -9.05 -5.62
C ALA A 124 26.60 -8.80 -4.11
N ALA A 125 27.02 -9.79 -3.31
CA ALA A 125 27.11 -9.65 -1.86
C ALA A 125 28.46 -9.05 -1.47
N ARG A 126 28.48 -8.20 -0.45
CA ARG A 126 29.70 -7.58 0.08
C ARG A 126 30.69 -8.63 0.59
N PRO A 127 32.00 -8.32 0.61
CA PRO A 127 33.00 -9.22 1.17
C PRO A 127 32.66 -9.62 2.62
N GLY A 128 32.58 -10.93 2.88
CA GLY A 128 32.26 -11.47 4.20
C GLY A 128 30.77 -11.65 4.51
N ALA A 129 29.86 -11.22 3.63
CA ALA A 129 28.44 -11.54 3.75
C ALA A 129 28.10 -12.91 3.13
N ASP A 130 27.19 -13.65 3.77
CA ASP A 130 26.67 -14.89 3.17
C ASP A 130 25.67 -14.57 2.05
N PHE A 131 25.95 -15.08 0.85
CA PHE A 131 25.13 -14.80 -0.32
C PHE A 131 23.69 -15.31 -0.15
N ASN A 132 23.47 -16.46 0.51
CA ASN A 132 22.11 -16.99 0.68
C ASN A 132 21.28 -16.11 1.62
N THR A 133 21.88 -15.60 2.70
CA THR A 133 21.23 -14.61 3.57
C THR A 133 20.89 -13.33 2.82
N VAL A 134 21.82 -12.76 2.05
CA VAL A 134 21.57 -11.55 1.26
C VAL A 134 20.48 -11.80 0.21
N ARG A 135 20.54 -12.94 -0.48
CA ARG A 135 19.51 -13.35 -1.45
C ARG A 135 18.12 -13.41 -0.81
N GLN A 136 17.98 -14.05 0.34
CA GLN A 136 16.70 -14.14 1.05
C GLN A 136 16.19 -12.77 1.51
N ALA A 137 17.09 -11.90 1.97
CA ALA A 137 16.74 -10.54 2.37
C ALA A 137 16.24 -9.71 1.17
N VAL A 138 16.91 -9.82 0.01
CA VAL A 138 16.46 -9.18 -1.23
C VAL A 138 15.11 -9.76 -1.69
N GLU A 139 14.94 -11.08 -1.65
CA GLU A 139 13.66 -11.71 -2.01
C GLU A 139 12.52 -11.21 -1.11
N SER A 140 12.77 -11.09 0.19
CA SER A 140 11.78 -10.58 1.13
C SER A 140 11.48 -9.09 0.94
N ALA A 141 12.50 -8.27 0.68
CA ALA A 141 12.34 -6.84 0.44
C ALA A 141 11.50 -6.58 -0.83
N VAL A 142 11.83 -7.28 -1.93
CA VAL A 142 11.07 -7.15 -3.18
C VAL A 142 9.65 -7.66 -3.01
N ARG A 143 9.43 -8.84 -2.40
CA ARG A 143 8.06 -9.34 -2.13
C ARG A 143 7.25 -8.38 -1.25
N GLY A 144 7.86 -7.83 -0.21
CA GLY A 144 7.18 -6.90 0.70
C GLY A 144 6.86 -5.53 0.09
N TRP A 145 7.60 -5.13 -0.95
CA TRP A 145 7.35 -3.86 -1.65
C TRP A 145 6.14 -3.94 -2.60
N PHE A 146 5.87 -5.11 -3.18
CA PHE A 146 4.67 -5.33 -3.97
C PHE A 146 3.46 -5.58 -3.08
N ASP A 147 2.90 -4.50 -2.54
CA ASP A 147 1.66 -4.50 -1.77
C ASP A 147 0.55 -3.70 -2.48
N GLY A 148 -0.65 -3.68 -1.92
CA GLY A 148 -1.78 -2.95 -2.50
C GLY A 148 -1.60 -1.43 -2.57
N ARG A 149 -0.60 -0.85 -1.89
CA ARG A 149 -0.34 0.60 -1.95
C ARG A 149 0.18 1.04 -3.31
N LEU A 150 0.64 0.10 -4.13
CA LEU A 150 1.04 0.34 -5.52
C LEU A 150 -0.14 0.59 -6.47
N LEU A 151 -1.40 0.53 -6.01
CA LEU A 151 -2.57 0.83 -6.83
C LEU A 151 -2.42 2.19 -7.55
N GLY A 152 -2.52 2.17 -8.88
CA GLY A 152 -2.37 3.36 -9.72
C GLY A 152 -0.94 3.89 -9.86
N GLN A 153 0.06 3.19 -9.31
CA GLN A 153 1.45 3.62 -9.34
C GLN A 153 2.25 2.78 -10.34
N SER A 154 3.06 3.45 -11.15
CA SER A 154 3.96 2.76 -12.09
C SER A 154 5.16 2.17 -11.34
N VAL A 155 5.62 1.00 -11.77
CA VAL A 155 6.82 0.35 -11.21
C VAL A 155 8.05 0.89 -11.92
N LEU A 156 8.79 1.74 -11.22
CA LEU A 156 10.01 2.35 -11.75
C LEU A 156 11.22 1.45 -11.45
N ARG A 157 12.07 1.21 -12.47
CA ARG A 157 13.34 0.49 -12.31
C ARG A 157 14.24 1.17 -11.29
N ALA A 158 14.21 2.49 -11.21
CA ALA A 158 14.97 3.26 -10.24
C ALA A 158 14.52 2.98 -8.79
N GLN A 159 13.22 2.83 -8.54
CA GLN A 159 12.68 2.52 -7.21
C GLN A 159 13.02 1.08 -6.81
N LEU A 160 12.82 0.12 -7.71
CA LEU A 160 13.25 -1.28 -7.50
C LEU A 160 14.75 -1.35 -7.22
N GLY A 161 15.54 -0.61 -7.98
CA GLY A 161 16.97 -0.52 -7.80
C GLY A 161 17.39 0.04 -6.45
N ALA A 162 16.76 1.13 -6.01
CA ALA A 162 17.00 1.73 -4.69
C ALA A 162 16.62 0.77 -3.56
N LEU A 163 15.49 0.08 -3.69
CA LEU A 163 15.04 -0.95 -2.74
C LEU A 163 16.08 -2.07 -2.59
N ILE A 164 16.51 -2.65 -3.72
CA ILE A 164 17.45 -3.77 -3.73
C ILE A 164 18.83 -3.34 -3.20
N PHE A 165 19.33 -2.19 -3.64
CA PHE A 165 20.61 -1.66 -3.18
C PHE A 165 20.61 -1.28 -1.70
N GLY A 166 19.46 -0.89 -1.15
CA GLY A 166 19.28 -0.58 0.26
C GLY A 166 19.30 -1.79 1.19
N VAL A 167 19.25 -3.02 0.66
CA VAL A 167 19.30 -4.24 1.47
C VAL A 167 20.71 -4.43 2.04
N GLU A 168 20.77 -4.69 3.35
CA GLU A 168 22.05 -4.91 4.03
C GLU A 168 22.81 -6.11 3.42
N GLY A 169 24.12 -5.93 3.21
CA GLY A 169 24.98 -6.94 2.61
C GLY A 169 24.99 -6.94 1.07
N VAL A 170 24.13 -6.16 0.41
CA VAL A 170 24.25 -5.90 -1.03
C VAL A 170 25.42 -4.95 -1.30
N GLU A 171 26.30 -5.34 -2.21
CA GLU A 171 27.38 -4.52 -2.75
C GLU A 171 26.95 -3.83 -4.03
N ASN A 172 26.35 -4.60 -4.95
CA ASN A 172 25.84 -4.10 -6.22
C ASN A 172 24.75 -5.03 -6.76
N TYR A 173 24.02 -4.59 -7.79
CA TYR A 173 23.02 -5.39 -8.46
C TYR A 173 22.93 -5.08 -9.96
N ALA A 174 22.40 -6.02 -10.74
CA ALA A 174 21.99 -5.82 -12.12
C ALA A 174 20.54 -6.29 -12.30
N LEU A 175 19.65 -5.34 -12.57
CA LEU A 175 18.23 -5.61 -12.82
C LEU A 175 18.01 -5.96 -14.30
N THR A 176 17.70 -7.24 -14.57
CA THR A 176 17.49 -7.77 -15.91
C THR A 176 16.02 -7.73 -16.33
N ALA A 177 15.08 -7.85 -15.39
CA ALA A 177 13.65 -7.62 -15.63
C ALA A 177 13.02 -6.83 -14.46
N PRO A 178 12.10 -5.89 -14.73
CA PRO A 178 11.55 -5.53 -16.04
C PRO A 178 12.53 -4.67 -16.87
N ALA A 179 12.64 -4.87 -18.19
CA ALA A 179 13.65 -4.20 -19.04
C ALA A 179 13.50 -2.65 -19.12
N ALA A 180 12.29 -2.15 -18.87
CA ALA A 180 11.97 -0.73 -18.77
C ALA A 180 11.00 -0.51 -17.59
N ASP A 181 10.70 0.74 -17.27
CA ASP A 181 9.66 1.07 -16.29
C ASP A 181 8.31 0.50 -16.75
N VAL A 182 7.54 -0.05 -15.80
CA VAL A 182 6.22 -0.60 -16.08
C VAL A 182 5.18 0.45 -15.70
N ALA A 183 4.63 1.11 -16.71
CA ALA A 183 3.51 2.02 -16.51
C ALA A 183 2.31 1.26 -15.92
N ALA A 184 1.57 1.87 -15.01
CA ALA A 184 0.30 1.35 -14.50
C ALA A 184 -0.79 2.40 -14.69
N ALA A 185 -1.96 1.98 -15.13
CA ALA A 185 -3.14 2.83 -15.15
C ALA A 185 -3.68 3.05 -13.73
N VAL A 186 -4.53 4.06 -13.55
CA VAL A 186 -5.10 4.46 -12.25
C VAL A 186 -5.91 3.35 -11.57
N ASP A 187 -6.45 2.43 -12.36
CA ASP A 187 -7.24 1.26 -11.98
C ASP A 187 -6.44 -0.05 -12.02
N GLU A 188 -5.13 0.01 -12.31
CA GLU A 188 -4.25 -1.15 -12.29
C GLU A 188 -3.49 -1.24 -10.96
N LEU A 189 -3.41 -2.45 -10.41
CA LEU A 189 -2.56 -2.79 -9.29
C LEU A 189 -1.38 -3.65 -9.77
N PRO A 190 -0.15 -3.11 -9.78
CA PRO A 190 1.04 -3.90 -9.99
C PRO A 190 1.18 -4.98 -8.92
N GLN A 191 1.35 -6.22 -9.33
CA GLN A 191 1.64 -7.33 -8.43
C GLN A 191 2.86 -8.09 -8.92
N LEU A 192 3.66 -8.57 -7.97
CA LEU A 192 4.81 -9.39 -8.27
C LEU A 192 4.36 -10.69 -8.93
N GLY A 193 4.90 -10.96 -10.12
CA GLY A 193 4.80 -12.26 -10.77
C GLY A 193 5.93 -13.18 -10.31
N THR A 194 6.80 -13.53 -11.24
CA THR A 194 7.99 -14.33 -10.96
C THR A 194 9.09 -13.45 -10.38
N LEU A 195 9.69 -13.90 -9.28
CA LEU A 195 10.90 -13.30 -8.70
C LEU A 195 12.08 -14.25 -8.84
N THR A 196 13.11 -13.81 -9.55
CA THR A 196 14.39 -14.52 -9.65
C THR A 196 15.52 -13.65 -9.09
N VAL A 197 16.22 -14.17 -8.09
CA VAL A 197 17.42 -13.54 -7.53
C VAL A 197 18.60 -14.49 -7.70
N ALA A 198 19.57 -14.08 -8.52
CA ALA A 198 20.78 -14.85 -8.83
C ALA A 198 22.04 -14.11 -8.37
N ALA A 199 23.18 -14.80 -8.32
CA ALA A 199 24.46 -14.16 -8.06
C ALA A 199 24.87 -13.30 -9.27
N LEU A 200 25.40 -12.12 -9.02
CA LEU A 200 26.05 -11.31 -10.04
C LEU A 200 27.43 -11.91 -10.34
N GLU A 201 27.58 -12.51 -11.52
CA GLU A 201 28.85 -13.06 -11.95
C GLU A 201 29.78 -11.92 -12.39
N GLY A 202 30.79 -11.62 -11.56
CA GLY A 202 31.99 -10.88 -11.96
C GLY A 202 31.99 -9.37 -11.68
N THR A 203 32.62 -9.00 -10.57
CA THR A 203 33.70 -7.99 -10.57
C THR A 203 34.82 -8.52 -9.69
N ALA A 204 35.74 -9.28 -10.30
CA ALA A 204 37.07 -9.49 -9.76
C ALA A 204 37.91 -8.22 -9.94
#